data_AF-A0A3B9MQD7-F1
#
_entry.id   AF-A0A3B9MQD7-F1
#
_cell.length_a   1.000
_cell.length_b   1.000
_cell.length_c   1.000
_cell.angle_alpha   90.00
_cell.angle_beta   90.00
_cell.angle_gamma   90.00
#
_symmetry.space_group_name_H-M   'P 1'
#
loop_
_entity.id
_entity.type
_entity.pdbx_description
1 polymer ?
#
loop_
_entity_poly.entity_id
_entity_poly.type
_entity_poly.pdbx_seq_one_letter_code
_entity_poly.pdbx_strand_id
1 'polypeptide(L)'
;MFPGTEGAFPVLRGGKIASYSAGPPSDREKFLVNTNVYGGDSGGPVFAGRRRGRPKLVGIVTERIGEKGGGIPLAVAVDATVIRETLQLQTARERWYLDSGSGVPSTSGKQVHPRGVQLVGHPKSFREVLNAKRPSGFPIPILSPN
;
A
#
# COMPACT_ATOMS: atom_id res chain seq x y z
N MET A 1 5.85 -27.61 -19.26
CA MET A 1 4.50 -27.05 -19.51
C MET A 1 3.53 -27.69 -18.52
N PHE A 2 2.83 -27.01 -17.60
CA PHE A 2 2.97 -25.66 -17.02
C PHE A 2 3.17 -25.79 -15.50
N PRO A 3 4.19 -25.14 -14.92
CA PRO A 3 4.03 -24.64 -13.56
C PRO A 3 4.34 -23.13 -13.52
N GLY A 4 3.32 -22.29 -13.76
CA GLY A 4 3.43 -20.83 -13.70
C GLY A 4 3.97 -20.16 -14.95
N THR A 5 3.07 -19.74 -15.82
CA THR A 5 3.34 -19.56 -17.24
C THR A 5 4.13 -18.27 -17.49
N GLU A 6 5.47 -18.36 -17.59
CA GLU A 6 6.38 -17.23 -17.75
C GLU A 6 5.87 -16.21 -18.80
N GLY A 7 5.53 -15.01 -18.32
CA GLY A 7 5.04 -13.88 -19.12
C GLY A 7 3.57 -13.92 -19.55
N ALA A 8 2.85 -15.02 -19.32
CA ALA A 8 1.45 -15.16 -19.68
C ALA A 8 0.50 -15.01 -18.48
N PHE A 9 -0.75 -14.67 -18.77
CA PHE A 9 -1.81 -14.31 -17.83
C PHE A 9 -1.92 -15.23 -16.60
N PRO A 10 -2.24 -14.69 -15.41
CA PRO A 10 -2.34 -15.46 -14.18
C PRO A 10 -3.34 -16.62 -14.34
N VAL A 11 -2.90 -17.83 -14.00
CA VAL A 11 -3.76 -19.03 -14.05
C VAL A 11 -4.61 -19.11 -12.79
N LEU A 12 -5.90 -19.38 -12.95
CA LEU A 12 -6.82 -19.57 -11.82
C LEU A 12 -6.38 -20.78 -10.98
N ARG A 13 -6.11 -20.56 -9.69
CA ARG A 13 -5.74 -21.61 -8.75
C ARG A 13 -6.62 -21.59 -7.51
N GLY A 14 -7.04 -22.77 -7.08
CA GLY A 14 -7.75 -22.96 -5.83
C GLY A 14 -6.80 -22.94 -4.64
N GLY A 15 -7.25 -22.37 -3.52
CA GLY A 15 -6.46 -22.28 -2.29
C GLY A 15 -7.33 -21.98 -1.08
N LYS A 16 -6.70 -21.99 0.10
CA LYS A 16 -7.33 -21.56 1.36
C LYS A 16 -6.55 -20.37 1.92
N ILE A 17 -7.21 -19.49 2.66
CA ILE A 17 -6.51 -18.47 3.45
C ILE A 17 -5.73 -19.22 4.55
N ALA A 18 -4.42 -19.02 4.60
CA ALA A 18 -3.53 -19.62 5.59
C ALA A 18 -3.51 -18.81 6.89
N SER A 19 -3.34 -17.49 6.80
CA SER A 19 -3.41 -16.59 7.94
C SER A 19 -3.84 -15.19 7.49
N TYR A 20 -4.41 -14.44 8.42
CA TYR A 20 -4.83 -13.05 8.21
C TYR A 20 -4.86 -12.35 9.57
N SER A 21 -4.72 -11.01 9.59
CA SER A 21 -4.89 -10.24 10.82
C SER A 21 -6.35 -10.28 11.27
N ALA A 22 -6.59 -10.71 12.52
CA ALA A 22 -7.94 -10.80 13.09
C ALA A 22 -8.54 -9.42 13.45
N GLY A 23 -7.73 -8.35 13.37
CA GLY A 23 -8.16 -6.98 13.67
C GLY A 23 -9.21 -6.43 12.70
N PRO A 24 -9.59 -5.15 12.89
CA PRO A 24 -10.41 -4.39 11.95
C PRO A 24 -9.92 -4.54 10.50
N PRO A 25 -10.81 -4.44 9.49
CA PRO A 25 -10.41 -4.53 8.08
C PRO A 25 -9.32 -3.54 7.67
N SER A 26 -9.23 -2.38 8.33
CA SER A 26 -8.15 -1.39 8.14
C SER A 26 -6.76 -1.92 8.48
N ASP A 27 -6.68 -2.90 9.40
CA ASP A 27 -5.42 -3.43 9.92
C ASP A 27 -4.97 -4.66 9.10
N ARG A 28 -5.75 -5.04 8.08
CA ARG A 28 -5.48 -6.17 7.19
C ARG A 28 -4.80 -5.66 5.94
N GLU A 29 -3.51 -5.37 6.03
CA GLU A 29 -2.76 -4.96 4.85
C GLU A 29 -2.46 -6.15 3.92
N LYS A 30 -2.10 -7.27 4.53
CA LYS A 30 -1.68 -8.50 3.84
C LYS A 30 -2.27 -9.73 4.51
N PHE A 31 -2.42 -10.79 3.73
CA PHE A 31 -2.81 -12.11 4.22
C PHE A 31 -2.09 -13.21 3.47
N LEU A 32 -1.98 -14.38 4.10
CA LEU A 32 -1.35 -15.55 3.50
C LEU A 32 -2.39 -16.45 2.85
N VAL A 33 -2.04 -17.01 1.69
CA VAL A 33 -2.84 -17.99 0.97
C VAL A 33 -2.03 -19.28 0.86
N ASN A 34 -2.64 -20.39 1.27
CA ASN A 34 -2.15 -21.73 1.01
C ASN A 34 -2.59 -22.16 -0.40
N THR A 35 -1.71 -21.95 -1.37
CA THR A 35 -1.86 -22.38 -2.76
C THR A 35 -0.50 -22.38 -3.48
N ASN A 36 -0.38 -23.18 -4.54
CA ASN A 36 0.80 -23.20 -5.38
C ASN A 36 0.85 -21.95 -6.26
N VAL A 37 1.67 -20.97 -5.91
CA VAL A 37 1.99 -19.83 -6.79
C VAL A 37 3.33 -20.03 -7.47
N TYR A 38 3.44 -19.48 -8.67
CA TYR A 38 4.60 -19.61 -9.52
C TYR A 38 4.93 -18.27 -10.20
N GLY A 39 6.02 -18.21 -10.96
CA GLY A 39 6.33 -17.04 -11.78
C GLY A 39 5.16 -16.71 -12.72
N GLY A 40 4.81 -15.43 -12.83
CA GLY A 40 3.67 -14.95 -13.63
C GLY A 40 2.34 -14.84 -12.88
N ASP A 41 2.23 -15.36 -11.65
CA ASP A 41 1.00 -15.23 -10.85
C ASP A 41 0.91 -13.91 -10.06
N SER A 42 2.00 -13.14 -10.01
CA SER A 42 2.02 -11.79 -9.44
C SER A 42 0.98 -10.89 -10.12
N GLY A 43 0.23 -10.12 -9.35
CA GLY A 43 -0.89 -9.33 -9.85
C GLY A 43 -2.19 -10.14 -10.04
N GLY A 44 -2.14 -11.47 -9.84
CA GLY A 44 -3.31 -12.33 -9.94
C GLY A 44 -4.38 -12.01 -8.89
N PRO A 45 -5.67 -11.91 -9.26
CA PRO A 45 -6.75 -11.65 -8.32
C PRO A 45 -7.00 -12.85 -7.41
N VAL A 46 -7.19 -12.59 -6.12
CA VAL A 46 -7.60 -13.58 -5.11
C VAL A 46 -9.09 -13.44 -4.84
N PHE A 47 -9.83 -14.52 -5.06
CA PHE A 47 -11.27 -14.55 -4.86
C PHE A 47 -11.65 -15.40 -3.63
N ALA A 48 -12.54 -14.88 -2.80
CA ALA A 48 -13.25 -15.68 -1.82
C ALA A 48 -14.45 -16.36 -2.50
N GLY A 49 -14.42 -17.69 -2.55
CA GLY A 49 -15.52 -18.50 -3.04
C GLY A 49 -16.78 -18.35 -2.17
N ARG A 50 -17.95 -18.33 -2.80
CA ARG A 50 -19.25 -18.42 -2.11
C ARG A 50 -19.99 -19.66 -2.60
N ARG A 51 -20.72 -20.33 -1.69
CA ARG A 51 -21.54 -21.52 -2.03
C ARG A 51 -22.59 -21.21 -3.10
N ARG A 52 -23.03 -19.95 -3.21
CA ARG A 52 -23.91 -19.41 -4.26
C ARG A 52 -23.53 -17.94 -4.54
N GLY A 53 -23.58 -17.54 -5.80
CA GLY A 53 -23.33 -16.16 -6.24
C GLY A 53 -21.95 -15.90 -6.85
N ARG A 54 -21.68 -14.64 -7.19
CA ARG A 54 -20.41 -14.23 -7.80
C ARG A 54 -19.28 -14.26 -6.75
N PRO A 55 -18.07 -14.74 -7.11
CA PRO A 55 -16.92 -14.72 -6.21
C PRO A 55 -16.57 -13.27 -5.83
N LYS A 56 -16.15 -13.06 -4.58
CA LYS A 56 -15.74 -11.73 -4.08
C LYS A 56 -14.24 -11.58 -4.24
N LEU A 57 -13.77 -10.51 -4.90
CA LEU A 57 -12.35 -10.14 -4.90
C LEU A 57 -11.95 -9.72 -3.47
N VAL A 58 -10.96 -10.41 -2.91
CA VAL A 58 -10.46 -10.16 -1.55
C VAL A 58 -9.02 -9.69 -1.51
N GLY A 59 -8.25 -9.87 -2.59
CA GLY A 59 -6.90 -9.35 -2.66
C GLY A 59 -6.23 -9.58 -4.00
N ILE A 60 -4.95 -9.25 -4.06
CA ILE A 60 -4.07 -9.47 -5.21
C ILE A 60 -2.80 -10.15 -4.71
N VAL A 61 -2.37 -11.22 -5.40
CA VAL A 61 -1.11 -11.90 -5.11
C VAL A 61 0.07 -10.98 -5.43
N THR A 62 0.96 -10.79 -4.47
CA THR A 62 2.16 -9.98 -4.68
C THR A 62 3.42 -10.83 -4.79
N GLU A 63 3.55 -11.84 -3.94
CA GLU A 63 4.77 -12.61 -3.80
C GLU A 63 4.50 -14.04 -3.37
N ARG A 64 5.42 -14.93 -3.72
CA ARG A 64 5.50 -16.30 -3.22
C ARG A 64 6.37 -16.33 -1.96
N ILE A 65 5.98 -17.16 -0.99
CA ILE A 65 6.82 -17.49 0.16
C ILE A 65 7.57 -18.79 -0.13
N GLY A 66 8.87 -18.79 0.14
CA GLY A 66 9.74 -19.96 0.01
C GLY A 66 10.49 -20.02 -1.32
N GLU A 67 11.53 -20.85 -1.35
CA GLU A 67 12.44 -20.96 -2.49
C GLU A 67 11.73 -21.50 -3.75
N LYS A 68 12.30 -21.17 -4.92
CA LYS A 68 11.85 -21.70 -6.22
C LYS A 68 12.09 -23.21 -6.21
N GLY A 69 11.00 -23.99 -6.16
CA GLY A 69 11.06 -25.46 -6.04
C GLY A 69 10.92 -25.99 -4.62
N GLY A 70 10.91 -25.10 -3.60
CA GLY A 70 10.55 -25.45 -2.24
C GLY A 70 9.06 -25.81 -2.15
N GLY A 71 8.77 -26.93 -1.49
CA GLY A 71 7.42 -27.53 -1.39
C GLY A 71 6.45 -26.79 -0.46
N ILE A 72 6.70 -25.53 -0.11
CA ILE A 72 5.80 -24.73 0.74
C ILE A 72 4.86 -23.95 -0.18
N PRO A 73 3.57 -24.32 -0.28
CA PRO A 73 2.61 -23.69 -1.16
C PRO A 73 2.02 -22.43 -0.50
N LEU A 74 2.84 -21.43 -0.22
CA LEU A 74 2.40 -20.18 0.41
C LEU A 74 2.62 -18.98 -0.51
N ALA A 75 1.62 -18.10 -0.51
CA ALA A 75 1.65 -16.82 -1.19
C ALA A 75 1.23 -15.71 -0.24
N VAL A 76 1.75 -14.51 -0.46
CA VAL A 76 1.26 -13.28 0.15
C VAL A 76 0.32 -12.59 -0.83
N ALA A 77 -0.81 -12.13 -0.31
CA ALA A 77 -1.73 -11.28 -1.02
C ALA A 77 -1.98 -9.99 -0.23
N VAL A 78 -2.10 -8.87 -0.95
CA VAL A 78 -2.54 -7.59 -0.40
C VAL A 78 -4.06 -7.56 -0.36
N ASP A 79 -4.64 -7.10 0.75
CA ASP A 79 -6.09 -7.00 0.90
C ASP A 79 -6.69 -5.98 -0.06
N ALA A 80 -7.85 -6.32 -0.62
CA ALA A 80 -8.56 -5.45 -1.56
C ALA A 80 -8.98 -4.10 -0.94
N THR A 81 -9.05 -3.99 0.38
CA THR A 81 -9.34 -2.75 1.09
C THR A 81 -8.21 -1.73 0.91
N VAL A 82 -6.96 -2.14 1.14
CA VAL A 82 -5.79 -1.30 0.90
C VAL A 82 -5.71 -0.86 -0.56
N ILE A 83 -6.00 -1.76 -1.50
CA ILE A 83 -6.01 -1.43 -2.94
C ILE A 83 -7.06 -0.35 -3.24
N ARG A 84 -8.28 -0.49 -2.71
CA ARG A 84 -9.35 0.50 -2.92
C ARG A 84 -9.00 1.86 -2.31
N GLU A 85 -8.48 1.88 -1.10
CA GLU A 85 -8.08 3.11 -0.42
C GLU A 85 -6.95 3.82 -1.18
N THR A 86 -5.96 3.06 -1.64
CA THR A 86 -4.85 3.60 -2.45
C THR A 86 -5.36 4.24 -3.74
N LEU A 87 -6.27 3.57 -4.46
CA LEU A 87 -6.87 4.12 -5.68
C LEU A 87 -7.70 5.38 -5.40
N GLN A 88 -8.42 5.44 -4.28
CA GLN A 88 -9.17 6.62 -3.87
C GLN A 88 -8.23 7.80 -3.58
N LEU A 89 -7.13 7.57 -2.87
CA LEU A 89 -6.13 8.59 -2.58
C LEU A 89 -5.44 9.09 -3.86
N GLN A 90 -5.11 8.19 -4.79
CA GLN A 90 -4.56 8.56 -6.10
C GLN A 90 -5.54 9.42 -6.90
N THR A 91 -6.81 9.01 -6.97
CA THR A 91 -7.86 9.76 -7.68
C THR A 91 -8.05 11.16 -7.08
N ALA A 92 -8.07 11.27 -5.74
CA ALA A 92 -8.19 12.56 -5.06
C ALA A 92 -7.01 13.49 -5.36
N ARG A 93 -5.79 12.94 -5.42
CA ARG A 93 -4.59 13.68 -5.77
C ARG A 93 -4.59 14.14 -7.22
N GLU A 94 -5.00 13.29 -8.16
CA GLU A 94 -5.12 13.64 -9.58
C GLU A 94 -6.12 14.78 -9.79
N ARG A 95 -7.28 14.72 -9.11
CA ARG A 95 -8.27 15.81 -9.13
C ARG A 95 -7.69 17.12 -8.62
N TRP A 96 -6.91 17.08 -7.54
CA TRP A 96 -6.26 18.28 -7.01
C TRP A 96 -5.28 18.90 -8.01
N TYR A 97 -4.50 18.09 -8.74
CA TYR A 97 -3.62 18.59 -9.80
C TYR A 97 -4.40 19.25 -10.95
N LEU A 98 -5.51 18.65 -11.37
CA LEU A 98 -6.35 19.20 -12.43
C LEU A 98 -7.01 20.52 -12.04
N ASP A 99 -7.49 20.61 -10.79
CA ASP A 99 -8.12 21.81 -10.26
C ASP A 99 -7.09 22.95 -10.04
N SER A 100 -5.94 22.62 -9.45
CA SER A 100 -4.82 23.55 -9.22
C SER A 100 -4.14 24.01 -10.53
N GLY A 101 -4.30 23.25 -11.62
CA GLY A 101 -3.77 23.55 -12.94
C GLY A 101 -4.61 24.53 -13.77
N SER A 102 -5.82 24.88 -13.32
CA SER A 102 -6.68 25.89 -13.98
C SER A 102 -6.37 27.34 -13.60
N GLY A 103 -5.44 27.56 -12.67
CA GLY A 103 -4.89 28.87 -12.35
C GLY A 103 -3.73 29.21 -13.27
N VAL A 104 -4.00 29.93 -14.36
CA VAL A 104 -2.95 30.56 -15.19
C VAL A 104 -2.10 31.48 -14.29
N PRO A 105 -0.79 31.23 -14.09
CA PRO A 105 0.09 32.24 -13.55
C PRO A 105 0.54 33.11 -14.72
N SER A 106 -0.11 34.25 -14.88
CA SER A 106 0.38 35.32 -15.74
C SER A 106 1.75 35.77 -15.23
N THR A 107 2.75 35.58 -16.10
CA THR A 107 3.95 36.40 -16.28
C THR A 107 4.92 36.65 -15.11
N SER A 108 6.18 36.30 -15.40
CA SER A 108 7.40 37.03 -15.05
C SER A 108 8.12 36.66 -13.74
N GLY A 109 9.34 36.13 -13.90
CA GLY A 109 10.39 36.15 -12.88
C GLY A 109 11.16 34.83 -12.74
N LYS A 110 12.41 34.82 -13.22
CA LYS A 110 13.57 34.00 -12.77
C LYS A 110 13.38 33.38 -11.36
N GLN A 111 13.81 32.16 -11.01
CA GLN A 111 15.09 31.49 -11.28
C GLN A 111 15.10 30.10 -10.59
N VAL A 112 15.97 29.21 -11.11
CA VAL A 112 16.81 28.20 -10.39
C VAL A 112 16.15 26.99 -9.73
N HIS A 113 16.52 25.80 -10.23
CA HIS A 113 16.37 24.51 -9.56
C HIS A 113 17.25 24.42 -8.30
N PRO A 114 16.75 23.79 -7.23
CA PRO A 114 17.51 22.69 -6.64
C PRO A 114 16.64 21.43 -6.51
N ARG A 115 17.29 20.29 -6.72
CA ARG A 115 16.73 18.96 -6.48
C ARG A 115 16.34 18.83 -5.00
N GLY A 116 15.04 18.79 -4.74
CA GLY A 116 14.49 18.53 -3.40
C GLY A 116 13.09 17.92 -3.54
N VAL A 117 12.83 16.83 -2.82
CA VAL A 117 11.52 16.20 -2.75
C VAL A 117 10.53 17.19 -2.14
N GLN A 118 9.54 17.61 -2.93
CA GLN A 118 8.49 18.51 -2.48
C GLN A 118 7.43 17.69 -1.72
N LEU A 119 7.43 17.81 -0.39
CA LEU A 119 6.33 17.30 0.44
C LEU A 119 5.07 18.13 0.14
N VAL A 120 4.14 17.55 -0.61
CA VAL A 120 2.85 18.18 -0.90
C VAL A 120 1.92 17.93 0.29
N GLY A 121 1.86 18.93 1.18
CA GLY A 121 0.95 19.04 2.31
C GLY A 121 0.79 20.52 2.67
N HIS A 122 -0.29 20.88 3.39
CA HIS A 122 -0.62 22.26 3.77
C HIS A 122 0.61 23.04 4.26
N PRO A 123 0.85 24.29 3.79
CA PRO A 123 1.98 25.06 4.25
C PRO A 123 1.72 25.53 5.68
N LYS A 124 2.13 24.73 6.68
CA LYS A 124 2.62 25.35 7.91
C LYS A 124 3.96 25.95 7.55
N SER A 125 4.05 27.26 7.64
CA SER A 125 5.31 27.94 7.39
C SER A 125 6.35 27.33 8.33
N PHE A 126 7.56 27.06 7.82
CA PHE A 126 8.65 26.47 8.63
C PHE A 126 8.94 27.31 9.90
N ARG A 127 8.58 28.60 9.86
CA ARG A 127 8.60 29.53 11.00
C ARG A 127 7.57 29.21 12.09
N GLU A 128 6.39 28.70 11.76
CA GLU A 128 5.38 28.29 12.75
C GLU A 128 5.79 27.02 13.51
N VAL A 129 6.48 26.09 12.85
CA VAL A 129 6.99 24.87 13.51
C VAL A 129 8.15 25.21 14.46
N LEU A 130 9.01 26.16 14.08
CA LEU A 130 10.10 26.62 14.94
C LEU A 130 9.63 27.52 16.09
N ASN A 131 8.53 28.25 15.91
CA ASN A 131 7.93 29.12 16.94
C ASN A 131 6.83 28.44 17.77
N ALA A 132 6.55 27.15 17.56
CA ALA A 132 5.66 26.39 18.42
C ALA A 132 6.29 26.29 19.82
N LYS A 133 5.89 27.21 20.68
CA LYS A 133 6.26 27.33 22.09
C LYS A 133 6.16 25.95 22.74
N ARG A 134 7.30 25.39 23.17
CA ARG A 134 7.33 24.16 23.98
C ARG A 134 6.32 24.33 25.12
N PRO A 135 5.34 23.43 25.30
CA PRO A 135 4.60 23.40 26.55
C PRO A 135 5.60 23.14 27.66
N SER A 136 5.82 24.16 28.49
CA SER A 136 6.62 24.07 29.70
C SER A 136 5.91 23.13 30.68
N GLY A 137 6.59 22.04 31.01
CA GLY A 137 6.27 21.23 32.18
C GLY A 137 5.72 19.86 31.83
N PHE A 138 6.61 18.87 31.73
CA PHE A 138 6.48 17.59 32.42
C PHE A 138 7.90 17.04 32.69
N PRO A 139 8.20 16.57 33.92
CA PRO A 139 9.56 16.26 34.34
C PRO A 139 10.04 14.92 33.77
N ILE A 140 11.32 14.88 33.40
CA ILE A 140 12.05 13.65 33.05
C ILE A 140 12.40 12.93 34.35
N PRO A 141 12.02 11.65 34.56
CA PRO A 141 12.53 10.89 35.69
C PRO A 141 14.00 10.54 35.43
N ILE A 142 14.89 11.11 36.25
CA ILE A 142 16.28 10.73 36.35
C ILE A 142 16.32 9.37 37.07
N LEU A 143 16.74 8.33 36.37
CA LEU A 143 17.11 7.06 37.00
C LEU A 143 18.44 7.28 37.75
N SER A 144 18.39 7.32 39.08
CA SER A 144 19.58 7.18 39.92
C SER A 144 20.11 5.75 39.86
N PRO A 145 21.44 5.56 39.82
CA PRO A 145 22.04 4.25 39.96
C PRO A 145 22.01 3.81 41.43
N ASN A 146 21.55 2.58 41.68
CA ASN A 146 21.89 1.76 42.83
C ASN A 146 22.30 0.39 42.32
#